data_AF-A0A836BZY2-F1
#
_entry.id   AF-A0A836BZY2-F1
#
_cell.length_a   1.000
_cell.length_b   1.000
_cell.length_c   1.000
_cell.angle_alpha   90.00
_cell.angle_beta   90.00
_cell.angle_gamma   90.00
#
_symmetry.space_group_name_H-M   'P 1'
#
loop_
_entity.id
_entity.type
_entity.pdbx_description
1 polymer ?
#
loop_
_entity_poly.entity_id
_entity_poly.type
_entity_poly.pdbx_seq_one_letter_code
_entity_poly.pdbx_strand_id
1 'polypeptide(L)'
;MTNPVEEGARVVKRVIDDGAFDEIRKNVFEELKGSTVLREYVRELVEGSKTLSADEAKASSKDRKKLLDELHGELKDQLVEKASRVVWEILTKSDGRVSKDIEQRVHEAICRLYEERQQQQQQQQQAAAAASQQQSLQRRQSSSAPGVKPEPGEDGTTRASLPPRAGLTPSASLAGQQPAGKRYGMIGPSS
;
A
#
# COMPACT_ATOMS: atom_id res chain seq x y z
N MET A 1 6.09 -1.30 -11.99
CA MET A 1 5.27 -2.09 -11.04
C MET A 1 5.74 -1.68 -9.66
N THR A 2 4.90 -1.06 -8.85
CA THR A 2 5.25 -0.69 -7.46
C THR A 2 5.48 -1.96 -6.66
N ASN A 3 6.45 -1.92 -5.75
CA ASN A 3 6.73 -3.06 -4.88
C ASN A 3 5.56 -3.20 -3.88
N PRO A 4 4.95 -4.39 -3.73
CA PRO A 4 3.80 -4.58 -2.84
C PRO A 4 4.12 -4.21 -1.38
N VAL A 5 5.39 -4.32 -0.97
CA VAL A 5 5.84 -3.92 0.38
C VAL A 5 5.79 -2.40 0.56
N GLU A 6 6.18 -1.63 -0.45
CA GLU A 6 6.11 -0.16 -0.41
C GLU A 6 4.66 0.32 -0.42
N GLU A 7 3.78 -0.39 -1.13
CA GLU A 7 2.35 -0.09 -1.18
C GLU A 7 1.69 -0.35 0.18
N GLY A 8 2.00 -1.48 0.82
CA GLY A 8 1.58 -1.77 2.20
C GLY A 8 2.04 -0.70 3.20
N ALA A 9 3.31 -0.28 3.12
CA ALA A 9 3.85 0.76 4.00
C ALA A 9 3.12 2.12 3.81
N ARG A 10 2.74 2.47 2.58
CA ARG A 10 1.96 3.69 2.29
C ARG A 10 0.56 3.62 2.87
N VAL A 11 -0.11 2.47 2.76
CA VAL A 11 -1.44 2.25 3.36
C VAL A 11 -1.37 2.39 4.87
N VAL A 12 -0.41 1.72 5.51
CA VAL A 12 -0.22 1.81 6.97
C VAL A 12 0.05 3.25 7.40
N LYS A 13 0.95 3.95 6.70
CA LYS A 13 1.22 5.36 6.98
C LYS A 13 -0.06 6.20 6.89
N ARG A 14 -0.88 5.99 5.86
CA ARG A 14 -2.14 6.72 5.70
C ARG A 14 -3.15 6.41 6.81
N VAL A 15 -3.28 5.14 7.20
CA VAL A 15 -4.15 4.73 8.32
C VAL A 15 -3.71 5.40 9.64
N ILE A 16 -2.41 5.62 9.83
CA ILE A 16 -1.86 6.36 10.97
C ILE A 16 -2.18 7.86 10.84
N ASP A 17 -1.89 8.47 9.68
CA ASP A 17 -2.09 9.90 9.44
C ASP A 17 -3.59 10.30 9.53
N ASP A 18 -4.49 9.40 9.14
CA ASP A 18 -5.95 9.57 9.23
C ASP A 18 -6.50 9.36 10.66
N GLY A 19 -5.66 8.97 11.64
CA GLY A 19 -6.05 8.71 13.03
C GLY A 19 -6.82 7.39 13.24
N ALA A 20 -7.08 6.64 12.17
CA ALA A 20 -7.80 5.37 12.23
C ALA A 20 -7.07 4.32 13.08
N PHE A 21 -5.73 4.36 13.12
CA PHE A 21 -4.94 3.49 13.99
C PHE A 21 -5.28 3.67 15.48
N ASP A 22 -5.45 4.92 15.95
CA ASP A 22 -5.78 5.19 17.34
C ASP A 22 -7.23 4.82 17.67
N GLU A 23 -8.15 4.95 16.70
CA GLU A 23 -9.52 4.47 16.84
C GLU A 23 -9.58 2.94 16.96
N ILE A 24 -8.81 2.22 16.15
CA ILE A 24 -8.66 0.75 16.25
C ILE A 24 -8.09 0.39 17.63
N ARG A 25 -7.03 1.07 18.08
CA ARG A 25 -6.46 0.84 19.43
C ARG A 25 -7.49 1.05 20.54
N LYS A 26 -8.31 2.10 20.45
CA LYS A 26 -9.39 2.35 21.40
C LYS A 26 -10.45 1.25 21.37
N ASN A 27 -10.84 0.79 20.19
CA ASN A 27 -11.81 -0.29 20.01
C ASN A 27 -11.31 -1.61 20.63
N VAL A 28 -10.04 -1.96 20.40
CA VAL A 28 -9.39 -3.13 21.04
C VAL A 28 -9.44 -3.01 22.56
N PHE A 29 -9.12 -1.83 23.11
CA PHE A 29 -9.11 -1.62 24.56
C PHE A 29 -10.50 -1.77 25.19
N GLU A 30 -11.55 -1.28 24.54
CA GLU A 30 -12.92 -1.45 25.02
C GLU A 30 -13.39 -2.91 24.95
N GLU A 31 -13.03 -3.65 23.89
CA GLU A 31 -13.31 -5.10 23.84
C GLU A 31 -12.52 -5.88 24.89
N LEU A 32 -11.27 -5.51 25.15
CA LEU A 32 -10.44 -6.11 26.19
C LEU A 32 -11.05 -5.89 27.59
N LYS A 33 -11.56 -4.67 27.87
CA LYS A 33 -12.28 -4.36 29.12
C LYS A 33 -13.58 -5.15 29.23
N GLY A 34 -14.26 -5.40 28.11
CA GLY A 34 -15.48 -6.19 28.02
C GLY A 34 -15.27 -7.70 28.22
N SER A 35 -14.06 -8.21 27.98
CA SER A 35 -13.72 -9.63 28.02
C SER A 35 -13.99 -10.28 29.40
N THR A 36 -14.93 -11.22 29.44
CA THR A 36 -15.17 -12.07 30.62
C THR A 36 -14.00 -12.99 30.90
N VAL A 37 -13.39 -13.55 29.85
CA VAL A 37 -12.25 -14.48 29.93
C VAL A 37 -11.07 -13.87 30.66
N LEU A 38 -10.74 -12.60 30.37
CA LEU A 38 -9.63 -11.93 31.07
C LEU A 38 -9.99 -11.64 32.53
N ARG A 39 -11.24 -11.28 32.82
CA ARG A 39 -11.70 -11.02 34.20
C ARG A 39 -11.71 -12.28 35.06
N GLU A 40 -12.17 -13.40 34.51
CA GLU A 40 -12.16 -14.71 35.17
C GLU A 40 -10.73 -15.17 35.41
N TYR A 41 -9.85 -15.04 34.40
CA TYR A 41 -8.44 -15.37 34.55
C TYR A 41 -7.76 -14.54 35.64
N VAL A 42 -8.01 -13.23 35.71
CA VAL A 42 -7.47 -12.38 36.79
C VAL A 42 -7.95 -12.84 38.17
N ARG A 43 -9.23 -13.21 38.29
CA ARG A 43 -9.78 -13.75 39.53
C ARG A 43 -9.05 -15.03 39.95
N GLU A 44 -8.93 -16.00 39.05
CA GLU A 44 -8.23 -17.26 39.30
C GLU A 44 -6.75 -17.04 39.66
N LEU A 45 -6.08 -16.10 39.00
CA LEU A 45 -4.68 -15.77 39.28
C LEU A 45 -4.49 -15.20 40.68
N VAL A 46 -5.42 -14.35 41.11
CA VAL A 46 -5.41 -13.76 42.45
C VAL A 46 -5.76 -14.83 43.49
N GLU A 47 -6.75 -15.67 43.24
CA GLU A 47 -7.14 -16.77 44.14
C GLU A 47 -6.02 -17.81 44.31
N GLY A 48 -5.27 -18.10 43.24
CA GLY A 48 -4.12 -19.01 43.26
C GLY A 48 -2.78 -18.37 43.66
N SER A 49 -2.77 -17.09 44.06
CA SER A 49 -1.52 -16.37 44.35
C SER A 49 -0.79 -16.97 45.54
N LYS A 50 0.49 -17.28 45.33
CA LYS A 50 1.38 -17.75 46.39
C LYS A 50 1.67 -16.64 47.38
N THR A 51 1.71 -15.38 46.92
CA THR A 51 1.87 -14.22 47.80
C THR A 51 0.74 -14.15 48.83
N LEU A 52 -0.52 -14.34 48.40
CA LEU A 52 -1.67 -14.35 49.32
C LEU A 52 -1.70 -15.62 50.18
N SER A 53 -1.48 -16.80 49.61
CA SER A 53 -1.48 -18.07 50.38
C SER A 53 -0.31 -18.19 51.36
N ALA A 54 0.86 -17.62 51.07
CA ALA A 54 2.01 -17.62 51.96
C ALA A 54 1.95 -16.49 53.01
N ASP A 55 1.33 -15.35 52.69
CA ASP A 55 1.13 -14.26 53.66
C ASP A 55 -0.04 -14.49 54.61
N GLU A 56 -1.05 -15.34 54.33
CA GLU A 56 -2.00 -15.78 55.38
C GLU A 56 -1.28 -16.38 56.61
N ALA A 57 -0.10 -16.97 56.40
CA ALA A 57 0.76 -17.48 57.47
C ALA A 57 1.68 -16.41 58.13
N LYS A 58 1.79 -15.20 57.57
CA LYS A 58 2.70 -14.10 58.02
C LYS A 58 2.04 -12.72 58.14
N ALA A 59 0.71 -12.65 58.03
CA ALA A 59 -0.11 -11.45 57.78
C ALA A 59 -0.01 -10.30 58.81
N SER A 60 0.69 -10.45 59.93
CA SER A 60 0.70 -9.44 61.00
C SER A 60 1.82 -8.40 60.91
N SER A 61 2.80 -8.53 60.00
CA SER A 61 3.99 -7.64 59.99
C SER A 61 4.36 -7.02 58.63
N LYS A 62 3.76 -7.44 57.51
CA LYS A 62 4.06 -6.82 56.20
C LYS A 62 3.13 -5.63 55.96
N ASP A 63 3.71 -4.47 55.65
CA ASP A 63 2.99 -3.30 55.16
C ASP A 63 2.15 -3.68 53.92
N ARG A 64 0.85 -3.37 53.94
CA ARG A 64 -0.11 -3.64 52.86
C ARG A 64 0.38 -3.24 51.46
N LYS A 65 1.21 -2.20 51.35
CA LYS A 65 1.80 -1.74 50.09
C LYS A 65 2.78 -2.78 49.51
N LYS A 66 3.66 -3.33 50.35
CA LYS A 66 4.63 -4.35 49.91
C LYS A 66 3.94 -5.63 49.44
N LEU A 67 2.86 -6.03 50.12
CA LEU A 67 2.05 -7.16 49.68
C LEU A 67 1.46 -6.94 48.28
N LEU A 68 0.90 -5.74 48.02
CA LEU A 68 0.36 -5.42 46.70
C LEU A 68 1.44 -5.33 45.62
N ASP A 69 2.62 -4.82 45.96
CA ASP A 69 3.74 -4.73 45.02
C ASP A 69 4.31 -6.12 44.69
N GLU A 70 4.44 -7.01 45.69
CA GLU A 70 4.84 -8.42 45.52
C GLU A 70 3.82 -9.19 44.67
N LEU A 71 2.52 -9.03 44.99
CA LEU A 71 1.42 -9.62 44.23
C LEU A 71 1.40 -9.12 42.78
N HIS A 72 1.55 -7.80 42.58
CA HIS A 72 1.62 -7.24 41.24
C HIS A 72 2.85 -7.77 40.48
N GLY A 73 4.00 -7.91 41.13
CA GLY A 73 5.19 -8.52 40.55
C GLY A 73 4.97 -9.98 40.12
N GLU A 74 4.32 -10.78 40.95
CA GLU A 74 4.02 -12.21 40.67
C GLU A 74 3.05 -12.38 39.48
N LEU A 75 2.03 -11.52 39.43
CA LEU A 75 0.91 -11.69 38.50
C LEU A 75 1.09 -10.94 37.18
N LYS A 76 1.92 -9.87 37.15
CA LYS A 76 2.06 -8.99 35.98
C LYS A 76 2.41 -9.74 34.70
N ASP A 77 3.47 -10.55 34.73
CA ASP A 77 3.96 -11.17 33.49
C ASP A 77 2.95 -12.18 32.92
N GLN A 78 2.32 -12.97 33.79
CA GLN A 78 1.25 -13.91 33.43
C GLN A 78 0.02 -13.19 32.87
N LEU A 79 -0.38 -12.07 33.50
CA LEU A 79 -1.50 -11.27 33.04
C LEU A 79 -1.21 -10.60 31.69
N VAL A 80 -0.01 -10.05 31.50
CA VAL A 80 0.42 -9.45 30.24
C VAL A 80 0.44 -10.48 29.12
N GLU A 81 0.93 -11.69 29.38
CA GLU A 81 0.94 -12.77 28.40
C GLU A 81 -0.49 -13.16 28.00
N LYS A 82 -1.38 -13.40 28.97
CA LYS A 82 -2.78 -13.74 28.68
C LYS A 82 -3.50 -12.60 27.95
N ALA A 83 -3.33 -11.36 28.41
CA ALA A 83 -3.93 -10.19 27.76
C ALA A 83 -3.45 -10.06 26.31
N SER A 84 -2.17 -10.31 26.03
CA SER A 84 -1.61 -10.29 24.67
C SER A 84 -2.27 -11.33 23.77
N ARG A 85 -2.51 -12.55 24.28
CA ARG A 85 -3.24 -13.59 23.54
C ARG A 85 -4.69 -13.18 23.26
N VAL A 86 -5.39 -12.65 24.26
CA VAL A 86 -6.78 -12.19 24.10
C VAL A 86 -6.86 -11.04 23.11
N VAL A 87 -5.91 -10.10 23.12
CA VAL A 87 -5.82 -9.02 22.13
C VAL A 87 -5.62 -9.60 20.73
N TRP A 88 -4.72 -10.58 20.58
CA TRP A 88 -4.52 -11.23 19.29
C TRP A 88 -5.79 -11.93 18.78
N GLU A 89 -6.53 -12.60 19.66
CA GLU A 89 -7.83 -13.19 19.34
C GLU A 89 -8.84 -12.11 18.91
N ILE A 90 -8.93 -10.99 19.63
CA ILE A 90 -9.78 -9.85 19.27
C ILE A 90 -9.45 -9.31 17.86
N LEU A 91 -8.15 -9.21 17.54
CA LEU A 91 -7.67 -8.69 16.26
C LEU A 91 -7.89 -9.65 15.09
N THR A 92 -7.83 -10.96 15.33
CA THR A 92 -7.85 -11.99 14.27
C THR A 92 -9.20 -12.67 14.09
N LYS A 93 -10.15 -12.46 15.02
CA LYS A 93 -11.49 -13.02 14.93
C LYS A 93 -12.25 -12.42 13.75
N SER A 94 -12.45 -13.21 12.71
CA SER A 94 -13.06 -12.80 11.43
C SER A 94 -14.45 -12.14 11.56
N ASP A 95 -15.23 -12.55 12.57
CA ASP A 95 -16.55 -11.94 12.86
C ASP A 95 -16.50 -10.80 13.88
N GLY A 96 -15.32 -10.48 14.40
CA GLY A 96 -15.08 -9.43 15.38
C GLY A 96 -15.32 -8.03 14.82
N ARG A 97 -15.83 -7.14 15.67
CA ARG A 97 -16.03 -5.73 15.29
C ARG A 97 -14.70 -5.07 14.97
N VAL A 98 -13.64 -5.35 15.73
CA VAL A 98 -12.30 -4.79 15.47
C VAL A 98 -11.74 -5.26 14.13
N SER A 99 -11.82 -6.54 13.80
CA SER A 99 -11.30 -7.05 12.51
C SER A 99 -12.01 -6.40 11.32
N LYS A 100 -13.34 -6.26 11.38
CA LYS A 100 -14.12 -5.56 10.35
C LYS A 100 -13.76 -4.07 10.24
N ASP A 101 -13.53 -3.40 11.37
CA ASP A 101 -13.10 -2.00 11.38
C ASP A 101 -11.70 -1.86 10.75
N ILE A 102 -10.77 -2.77 11.04
CA ILE A 102 -9.44 -2.80 10.39
C ILE A 102 -9.58 -2.97 8.88
N GLU A 103 -10.36 -3.96 8.42
CA GLU A 103 -10.59 -4.21 6.99
C GLU A 103 -11.17 -2.98 6.30
N GLN A 104 -12.18 -2.35 6.91
CA GLN A 104 -12.83 -1.15 6.39
C GLN A 104 -11.85 0.02 6.28
N ARG A 105 -11.08 0.32 7.33
CA ARG A 105 -10.13 1.44 7.33
C ARG A 105 -8.98 1.24 6.36
N VAL A 106 -8.48 0.01 6.26
CA VAL A 106 -7.45 -0.35 5.27
C VAL A 106 -8.00 -0.22 3.86
N HIS A 107 -9.22 -0.68 3.61
CA HIS A 107 -9.87 -0.56 2.31
C HIS A 107 -10.07 0.91 1.92
N GLU A 108 -10.59 1.75 2.82
CA GLU A 108 -10.73 3.19 2.60
C GLU A 108 -9.39 3.87 2.30
N ALA A 109 -8.34 3.52 3.05
CA ALA A 109 -7.00 4.05 2.80
C ALA A 109 -6.46 3.65 1.41
N ILE A 110 -6.69 2.39 0.99
CA ILE A 110 -6.31 1.93 -0.36
C ILE A 110 -7.07 2.71 -1.43
N CYS A 111 -8.39 2.86 -1.29
CA CYS A 111 -9.22 3.61 -2.25
C CYS A 111 -8.73 5.05 -2.39
N ARG A 112 -8.50 5.76 -1.28
CA ARG A 112 -7.98 7.13 -1.29
C ARG A 112 -6.60 7.23 -1.94
N LEU A 113 -5.68 6.33 -1.62
CA LEU A 113 -4.35 6.32 -2.23
C LEU A 113 -4.42 6.07 -3.74
N TYR A 114 -5.37 5.26 -4.19
CA TYR A 114 -5.60 5.04 -5.61
C TYR A 114 -6.15 6.30 -6.29
N GLU A 115 -7.15 6.96 -5.69
CA GLU A 115 -7.71 8.22 -6.19
C GLU A 115 -6.66 9.32 -6.29
N GLU A 116 -5.85 9.51 -5.26
CA GLU A 116 -4.75 10.48 -5.24
C GLU A 116 -3.71 10.21 -6.33
N ARG A 117 -3.39 8.93 -6.57
CA ARG A 117 -2.47 8.52 -7.65
C ARG A 117 -3.05 8.86 -9.02
N GLN A 118 -4.33 8.59 -9.23
CA GLN A 118 -5.01 8.90 -10.50
C GLN A 118 -5.04 10.41 -10.76
N GLN A 119 -5.36 11.21 -9.74
CA GLN A 119 -5.37 12.67 -9.84
C GLN A 119 -3.97 13.23 -10.16
N GLN A 120 -2.92 12.72 -9.52
CA GLN A 120 -1.54 13.13 -9.83
C GLN A 120 -1.14 12.80 -11.26
N GLN A 121 -1.51 11.63 -11.78
CA GLN A 121 -1.22 11.27 -13.16
C GLN A 121 -1.94 12.19 -14.15
N GLN A 122 -3.21 12.51 -13.89
CA GLN A 122 -3.97 13.43 -14.73
C GLN A 122 -3.37 14.85 -14.69
N GLN A 123 -2.96 15.32 -13.51
CA GLN A 123 -2.34 16.63 -13.34
C GLN A 123 -0.97 16.71 -14.02
N GLN A 124 -0.15 15.66 -13.95
CA GLN A 124 1.12 15.59 -14.67
C GLN A 124 0.93 15.62 -16.19
N GLN A 125 -0.08 14.90 -16.72
CA GLN A 125 -0.39 14.93 -18.14
C GLN A 125 -0.84 16.31 -18.60
N GLN A 126 -1.69 16.99 -17.83
CA GLN A 126 -2.11 18.36 -18.13
C GLN A 126 -0.95 19.36 -18.04
N ALA A 127 -0.10 19.25 -17.02
CA ALA A 127 1.08 20.10 -16.88
C ALA A 127 2.09 19.90 -18.01
N ALA A 128 2.35 18.65 -18.42
CA ALA A 128 3.23 18.33 -19.53
C ALA A 128 2.69 18.83 -20.88
N ALA A 129 1.38 18.70 -21.10
CA ALA A 129 0.72 19.23 -22.30
C ALA A 129 0.80 20.76 -22.36
N ALA A 130 0.54 21.44 -21.24
CA ALA A 130 0.63 22.90 -21.14
C ALA A 130 2.07 23.40 -21.35
N ALA A 131 3.07 22.73 -20.74
CA ALA A 131 4.48 23.05 -20.92
C ALA A 131 4.92 22.89 -22.38
N SER A 132 4.47 21.82 -23.05
CA SER A 132 4.78 21.56 -24.46
C SER A 132 4.20 22.64 -25.39
N GLN A 133 2.97 23.12 -25.12
CA GLN A 133 2.38 24.24 -25.87
C GLN A 133 3.20 25.53 -25.69
N GLN A 134 3.59 25.88 -24.46
CA GLN A 134 4.40 27.08 -24.21
C GLN A 134 5.76 27.03 -24.93
N GLN A 135 6.41 25.87 -24.94
CA GLN A 135 7.68 25.68 -25.66
C GLN A 135 7.51 25.89 -27.17
N SER A 136 6.40 25.41 -27.75
CA SER A 136 6.10 25.62 -29.17
C SER A 136 5.87 27.11 -29.51
N LEU A 137 5.20 27.85 -28.63
CA LEU A 137 4.95 29.28 -28.79
C LEU A 137 6.26 30.09 -28.72
N GLN A 138 7.14 29.78 -27.77
CA GLN A 138 8.45 30.41 -27.69
C GLN A 138 9.30 30.14 -28.94
N ARG A 139 9.28 28.91 -29.46
CA ARG A 139 10.04 28.54 -30.67
C ARG A 139 9.57 29.31 -31.91
N ARG A 140 8.25 29.51 -32.06
CA ARG A 140 7.68 30.33 -33.15
C ARG A 140 8.08 31.80 -33.03
N GLN A 141 8.10 32.36 -31.82
CA GLN A 141 8.51 33.76 -31.59
C GLN A 141 10.01 33.98 -31.82
N SER A 142 10.86 32.99 -31.53
CA SER A 142 12.30 33.08 -31.84
C SER A 142 12.65 32.96 -33.32
N SER A 143 11.74 32.43 -34.16
CA SER A 143 11.95 32.31 -35.61
C SER A 143 11.54 33.56 -36.43
N SER A 144 10.95 34.58 -35.80
CA SER A 144 10.68 35.87 -36.45
C SER A 144 11.80 36.87 -36.17
N ALA A 145 12.94 36.70 -36.82
CA ALA A 145 13.94 37.77 -36.96
C ALA A 145 13.56 38.70 -38.14
N PRO A 146 13.71 40.03 -38.03
CA PRO A 146 13.29 40.96 -39.07
C PRO A 146 14.33 41.06 -40.20
N GLY A 147 13.85 40.91 -41.44
CA GLY A 147 14.39 41.63 -42.61
C GLY A 147 15.60 41.02 -43.31
N VAL A 148 15.36 40.21 -44.34
CA VAL A 148 16.19 40.22 -45.55
C VAL A 148 15.30 40.65 -46.71
N LYS A 149 15.64 41.79 -47.30
CA LYS A 149 15.01 42.38 -48.50
C LYS A 149 14.96 41.36 -49.64
N PRO A 150 13.85 41.25 -50.40
CA PRO A 150 13.86 40.63 -51.70
C PRO A 150 14.42 41.62 -52.73
N GLU A 151 15.55 41.27 -53.35
CA GLU A 151 16.05 41.92 -54.57
C GLU A 151 15.34 41.31 -55.79
N PRO A 152 14.88 42.12 -56.77
CA PRO A 152 14.36 41.63 -58.04
C PRO A 152 15.46 41.61 -59.10
N GLY A 153 15.59 40.51 -59.84
CA GLY A 153 16.52 40.39 -60.97
C GLY A 153 16.16 39.20 -61.85
N GLU A 154 15.83 39.50 -63.09
CA GLU A 154 15.21 38.64 -64.11
C GLU A 154 16.20 37.66 -64.79
N ASP A 155 15.61 36.55 -65.28
CA ASP A 155 15.89 35.76 -66.50
C ASP A 155 17.24 35.11 -66.82
N GLY A 156 17.17 33.81 -67.17
CA GLY A 156 17.96 33.24 -68.28
C GLY A 156 18.61 31.86 -68.12
N THR A 157 17.85 30.80 -68.47
CA THR A 157 18.28 29.73 -69.41
C THR A 157 19.33 28.66 -69.01
N THR A 158 18.80 27.43 -68.84
CA THR A 158 19.37 26.07 -69.07
C THR A 158 20.68 25.62 -68.42
N ARG A 159 20.62 24.51 -67.67
CA ARG A 159 21.15 23.21 -68.14
C ARG A 159 20.60 22.05 -67.29
N ALA A 160 20.01 21.08 -67.98
CA ALA A 160 19.57 19.82 -67.43
C ALA A 160 20.77 18.93 -67.01
N SER A 161 20.69 18.33 -65.82
CA SER A 161 21.45 17.13 -65.47
C SER A 161 20.59 16.21 -64.60
N LEU A 162 20.09 15.15 -65.22
CA LEU A 162 19.65 13.89 -64.60
C LEU A 162 20.56 12.77 -65.19
N PRO A 163 20.56 11.54 -64.66
CA PRO A 163 21.37 11.05 -63.54
C PRO A 163 22.25 9.86 -64.02
N PRO A 164 22.76 9.01 -63.12
CA PRO A 164 22.58 7.59 -63.42
C PRO A 164 22.00 6.77 -62.27
N ARG A 165 21.43 5.66 -62.74
CA ARG A 165 20.50 4.72 -62.17
C ARG A 165 21.24 3.44 -61.82
N ALA A 166 21.01 2.91 -60.62
CA ALA A 166 21.13 1.49 -60.28
C ALA A 166 19.96 1.24 -59.31
N GLY A 167 18.92 0.48 -59.63
CA GLY A 167 18.88 -0.92 -60.04
C GLY A 167 17.87 -1.56 -59.05
N LEU A 168 16.63 -1.83 -59.48
CA LEU A 168 16.07 -3.19 -59.65
C LEU A 168 16.07 -4.00 -58.33
N THR A 169 14.99 -4.49 -57.74
CA THR A 169 13.62 -4.84 -58.16
C THR A 169 12.75 -5.10 -56.91
N PRO A 170 11.42 -5.21 -57.03
CA PRO A 170 10.51 -5.45 -55.91
C PRO A 170 10.31 -6.95 -55.64
N SER A 171 9.97 -7.32 -54.40
CA SER A 171 9.33 -8.61 -54.13
C SER A 171 8.18 -8.43 -53.15
N ALA A 172 6.98 -8.63 -53.67
CA ALA A 172 5.76 -8.85 -52.92
C ALA A 172 5.49 -10.37 -52.87
N SER A 173 5.28 -10.92 -51.68
CA SER A 173 4.45 -12.11 -51.42
C SER A 173 4.32 -12.27 -49.90
N LEU A 174 3.13 -12.13 -49.32
CA LEU A 174 1.99 -13.06 -49.34
C LEU A 174 2.20 -14.24 -48.36
N ALA A 175 1.11 -14.54 -47.64
CA ALA A 175 0.80 -15.74 -46.87
C ALA A 175 1.17 -15.72 -45.38
N GLY A 176 0.11 -15.67 -44.56
CA GLY A 176 0.17 -16.02 -43.16
C GLY A 176 0.36 -17.51 -42.94
N GLN A 177 0.80 -17.88 -41.74
CA GLN A 177 0.59 -19.20 -41.19
C GLN A 177 0.70 -19.17 -39.67
N GLN A 178 -0.41 -19.51 -39.00
CA GLN A 178 -0.39 -20.06 -37.64
C GLN A 178 0.53 -21.28 -37.58
N PRO A 179 0.97 -21.66 -36.38
CA PRO A 179 0.85 -23.05 -36.02
C PRO A 179 0.07 -23.25 -34.73
N ALA A 180 -0.95 -24.08 -34.84
CA ALA A 180 -1.60 -24.77 -33.75
C ALA A 180 -0.67 -25.85 -33.16
N GLY A 181 -0.89 -26.17 -31.89
CA GLY A 181 -0.81 -27.55 -31.41
C GLY A 181 0.47 -27.97 -30.71
N LYS A 182 0.48 -27.86 -29.37
CA LYS A 182 1.07 -28.90 -28.51
C LYS A 182 0.01 -29.35 -27.50
N ARG A 183 -0.54 -30.52 -27.81
CA ARG A 183 -1.37 -31.35 -26.93
C ARG A 183 -0.47 -31.85 -25.79
N TYR A 184 -0.81 -31.56 -24.54
CA TYR A 184 -0.38 -32.40 -23.43
C TYR A 184 -1.57 -33.27 -23.00
N GLY A 185 -1.31 -34.57 -23.04
CA GLY A 185 -2.28 -35.62 -22.83
C GLY A 185 -2.70 -35.76 -21.38
N MET A 186 -3.95 -36.20 -21.25
CA MET A 186 -4.57 -36.85 -20.12
C MET A 186 -3.66 -37.93 -19.51
N ILE A 187 -3.59 -37.95 -18.18
CA ILE A 187 -3.44 -39.18 -17.41
C ILE A 187 -4.58 -39.16 -16.40
N GLY A 188 -5.47 -40.15 -16.52
CA GLY A 188 -6.71 -40.26 -15.77
C GLY A 188 -6.52 -40.70 -14.31
N PRO A 189 -7.62 -40.78 -13.55
CA PRO A 189 -7.61 -41.19 -12.15
C PRO A 189 -7.59 -42.71 -12.02
N SER A 190 -6.97 -43.22 -10.96
CA SER A 190 -7.12 -44.61 -10.53
C SER A 190 -7.24 -44.67 -9.01
N SER A 191 -8.35 -45.33 -8.61
CA SER A 191 -8.71 -45.89 -7.30
C SER A 191 -9.18 -44.94 -6.21
#